data_AF-A0AAE5EW87-F1
#
_entry.id   AF-A0AAE5EW87-F1
#
_cell.length_a   1.000
_cell.length_b   1.000
_cell.length_c   1.000
_cell.angle_alpha   90.00
_cell.angle_beta   90.00
_cell.angle_gamma   90.00
#
_symmetry.space_group_name_H-M   'P 1'
#
loop_
_entity.id
_entity.type
_entity.pdbx_description
1 polymer ?
#
loop_
_entity_poly.entity_id
_entity_poly.type
_entity_poly.pdbx_seq_one_letter_code
_entity_poly.pdbx_strand_id
1 'polypeptide(L)' 'MRMSQIVIPKCESEEQTPRASKLVNAYKKERTRQEVTEVELNRSKIVMIDENGNIKKVPILAEH' A
#
# COMPACT_ATOMS: atom_id res chain seq x y z
N MET A 1 -51.03 -9.93 12.70
CA MET A 1 -49.80 -9.60 11.95
C MET A 1 -48.74 -10.63 12.31
N ARG A 2 -48.18 -11.38 11.35
CA ARG A 2 -47.08 -12.33 11.64
C ARG A 2 -45.77 -11.55 11.69
N MET A 3 -45.06 -11.67 12.81
CA MET A 3 -43.70 -11.17 12.97
C MET A 3 -42.75 -12.11 12.22
N SER A 4 -42.25 -11.68 11.07
CA SER A 4 -41.15 -12.36 10.39
C SER A 4 -39.84 -12.04 11.10
N GLN A 5 -39.07 -13.08 11.43
CA GLN A 5 -37.72 -12.92 11.96
C GLN A 5 -36.71 -13.09 10.83
N ILE A 6 -35.70 -12.22 10.82
CA ILE A 6 -34.55 -12.37 9.92
C ILE A 6 -33.60 -13.38 10.58
N VAL A 7 -33.51 -14.57 10.00
CA VAL A 7 -32.53 -15.59 10.41
C VAL A 7 -31.24 -15.29 9.66
N ILE A 8 -30.28 -14.67 10.35
CA ILE A 8 -28.90 -14.56 9.83
C ILE A 8 -28.25 -15.92 10.10
N PRO A 9 -27.93 -16.72 9.06
CA PRO A 9 -27.18 -17.94 9.28
C PRO A 9 -25.87 -17.55 9.94
N LYS A 10 -25.61 -18.12 11.11
CA LYS A 10 -24.34 -17.93 11.80
C LYS A 10 -23.30 -18.56 10.88
N CYS A 11 -22.57 -17.74 10.12
CA CYS A 11 -21.39 -18.23 9.43
C CYS A 11 -20.52 -18.82 10.53
N GLU A 12 -20.38 -20.15 10.52
CA GLU A 12 -19.34 -20.82 11.27
C GLU A 12 -18.08 -20.03 10.96
N SER A 13 -17.46 -19.47 12.00
CA SER A 13 -16.26 -18.68 11.85
C SER A 13 -15.27 -19.56 11.12
N GLU A 14 -15.15 -19.36 9.80
CA GLU A 14 -14.15 -20.04 9.00
C GLU A 14 -12.85 -19.79 9.72
N GLU A 15 -12.31 -20.83 10.35
CA GLU A 15 -11.01 -20.78 10.99
C GLU A 15 -10.09 -20.19 9.94
N GLN A 16 -9.65 -18.94 10.14
CA GLN A 16 -8.97 -18.16 9.13
C GLN A 16 -7.88 -19.03 8.55
N THR A 17 -8.08 -19.53 7.33
CA THR A 17 -7.14 -20.47 6.75
C THR A 17 -5.78 -19.80 6.78
N PRO A 18 -4.71 -20.47 7.22
CA PRO A 18 -3.40 -19.83 7.43
C PRO A 18 -2.86 -19.15 6.16
N ARG A 19 -3.41 -19.49 5.00
CA ARG A 19 -3.16 -18.82 3.72
C ARG A 19 -3.75 -17.40 3.64
N ALA A 20 -4.96 -17.19 4.17
CA ALA A 20 -5.61 -15.87 4.19
C ALA A 20 -4.87 -14.89 5.10
N SER A 21 -4.45 -15.33 6.29
CA SER A 21 -3.66 -14.49 7.20
C SER A 21 -2.29 -14.12 6.61
N LYS A 22 -1.63 -15.03 5.90
CA LYS A 22 -0.37 -14.75 5.17
C LYS A 22 -0.54 -13.66 4.12
N LEU A 23 -1.60 -13.72 3.32
CA LEU A 23 -1.86 -12.71 2.28
C LEU A 23 -2.17 -11.35 2.89
N VAL A 24 -3.00 -11.30 3.94
CA VAL A 24 -3.30 -10.05 4.65
C VAL A 24 -2.04 -9.42 5.25
N ASN A 25 -1.18 -10.23 5.86
CA ASN A 25 0.07 -9.75 6.45
C ASN A 25 1.06 -9.29 5.37
N ALA A 26 1.16 -10.01 4.25
CA ALA A 26 1.99 -9.61 3.12
C ALA A 26 1.52 -8.28 2.52
N TYR A 27 0.21 -8.12 2.32
CA TYR A 27 -0.38 -6.87 1.84
C TYR A 27 -0.09 -5.70 2.78
N LYS A 28 -0.35 -5.86 4.08
CA LYS A 28 -0.06 -4.82 5.08
C LYS A 28 1.41 -4.40 5.05
N LYS A 29 2.31 -5.39 5.00
CA LYS A 29 3.75 -5.14 4.93
C LYS A 29 4.14 -4.37 3.66
N GLU A 30 3.64 -4.80 2.50
CA GLU A 30 3.98 -4.19 1.23
C GLU A 30 3.43 -2.77 1.12
N ARG A 31 2.21 -2.54 1.60
CA ARG A 31 1.61 -1.21 1.68
C ARG A 31 2.48 -0.25 2.50
N THR A 32 2.92 -0.65 3.71
CA THR A 32 3.80 0.18 4.53
C THR A 32 5.15 0.44 3.85
N ARG A 33 5.70 -0.56 3.14
CA ARG A 33 6.95 -0.40 2.39
C ARG A 33 6.80 0.61 1.25
N GLN A 34 5.68 0.54 0.53
CA GLN A 34 5.38 1.47 -0.55
C GLN A 34 5.22 2.90 -0.04
N GLU A 35 4.45 3.11 1.03
CA GLU A 35 4.28 4.44 1.66
C GLU A 35 5.63 5.09 2.02
N VAL A 36 6.54 4.32 2.64
CA VAL A 36 7.89 4.80 2.97
C VAL A 36 8.69 5.12 1.70
N THR A 37 8.61 4.26 0.69
CA THR A 37 9.36 4.43 -0.56
C THR A 37 8.91 5.69 -1.31
N GLU A 38 7.60 5.95 -1.35
CA GLU A 38 7.04 7.16 -1.96
C GLU A 38 7.51 8.43 -1.24
N VAL A 39 7.52 8.42 0.09
CA VAL A 39 8.03 9.55 0.89
C VAL A 39 9.52 9.80 0.61
N GLU A 40 10.33 8.74 0.56
CA GLU A 40 11.76 8.86 0.30
C GLU A 40 12.05 9.30 -1.14
N LEU A 41 11.29 8.84 -2.13
CA LEU A 41 11.38 9.32 -3.51
C LEU A 41 10.99 10.79 -3.62
N ASN A 42 9.95 11.22 -2.92
CA ASN A 42 9.54 12.64 -2.89
C ASN A 42 10.61 13.53 -2.22
N ARG A 43 11.25 13.03 -1.17
CA ARG A 43 12.35 13.72 -0.46
C ARG A 43 13.67 13.71 -1.23
N SER A 44 13.88 12.71 -2.07
CA SER A 44 15.10 12.53 -2.85
C SER A 44 15.26 13.68 -3.84
N LYS A 45 16.16 14.62 -3.53
CA LYS A 45 16.57 15.67 -4.47
C LYS A 45 17.58 15.08 -5.44
N ILE A 46 17.10 14.48 -6.52
CA ILE A 46 17.98 14.09 -7.62
C ILE A 46 18.41 15.36 -8.38
N VAL A 47 19.72 15.54 -8.46
CA VAL A 47 20.34 16.63 -9.20
C VAL A 47 21.34 16.07 -10.20
N MET A 48 21.35 16.63 -11.39
CA MET A 48 22.32 16.33 -12.44
C MET A 48 23.36 17.45 -12.45
N ILE A 49 24.63 17.09 -12.52
CA ILE A 49 25.75 18.04 -12.63
C ILE A 49 26.26 17.95 -14.07
N ASP A 50 26.28 19.08 -14.79
CA ASP A 50 26.85 19.13 -16.14
C ASP A 50 28.38 19.23 -16.11
N GLU A 51 29.00 19.14 -17.29
CA GLU A 51 30.46 19.25 -17.49
C GLU A 51 31.05 20.60 -17.03
N ASN A 52 30.21 21.62 -16.89
CA ASN A 52 30.57 22.95 -16.41
C ASN A 52 30.28 23.14 -14.91
N GLY A 53 29.80 22.09 -14.22
CA GLY A 53 29.48 22.11 -12.78
C GLY A 53 28.11 22.68 -12.43
N ASN A 54 27.23 22.97 -13.41
CA ASN A 54 25.90 23.51 -13.12
C ASN A 54 24.96 22.41 -12.62
N ILE A 55 24.21 22.74 -11.56
CA ILE A 55 23.27 21.83 -10.93
C ILE A 55 21.89 21.99 -11.58
N LYS A 56 21.38 20.93 -12.21
CA LYS A 56 20.01 20.84 -12.74
C LYS A 56 19.18 19.90 -11.88
N LYS A 57 18.05 20.38 -11.36
CA LYS A 57 17.09 19.53 -10.64
C LYS A 57 16.36 18.63 -11.64
N VAL A 58 16.34 17.33 -11.37
CA VAL A 58 15.58 16.37 -12.17
C VAL A 58 14.30 16.03 -11.41
N PRO A 59 13.12 16.46 -11.89
CA PRO A 59 11.87 16.05 -11.27
C PRO A 59 11.62 14.57 -11.58
N ILE A 60 11.59 13.72 -10.56
CA ILE A 60 10.97 12.40 -10.67
C ILE A 60 9.47 12.64 -10.49
N LEU A 61 8.80 13.04 -11.56
CA LEU A 61 7.35 12.93 -11.59
C LEU A 61 7.05 11.43 -11.62
N ALA A 62 6.64 10.89 -10.48
CA ALA A 62 6.03 9.58 -10.43
C ALA A 62 4.67 9.69 -11.13
N GLU A 63 4.66 9.55 -12.46
CA GLU A 63 3.43 9.25 -13.18
C GLU A 63 2.89 7.94 -12.60
N HIS A 64 1.70 8.01 -12.00
CA HIS A 64 0.94 6.85 -11.54
C HIS A 64 -0.01 6.42 -12.65
#